data_AF-A0A970XET6-F1
#
_entry.id   AF-A0A970XET6-F1
#
_cell.length_a   1.000
_cell.length_b   1.000
_cell.length_c   1.000
_cell.angle_alpha   90.00
_cell.angle_beta   90.00
_cell.angle_gamma   90.00
#
_symmetry.space_group_name_H-M   'P 1'
#
loop_
_entity.id
_entity.type
_entity.pdbx_description
1 polymer ?
#
loop_
_entity_poly.entity_id
_entity_poly.type
_entity_poly.pdbx_seq_one_letter_code
_entity_poly.pdbx_strand_id
1 'polypeptide(L)' 'MADYHSLSKSELQEKLKEQQDLLEEVTEERMIILGQENLHLSSKLVTKYQDELNEIKENISKIEKLLEIIE' A
#
# COMPACT_ATOMS: atom_id res chain seq x y z
N MET A 1 -0.71 -11.21 6.90
CA MET A 1 -1.43 -11.21 5.60
C MET A 1 -2.91 -11.11 5.90
N ALA A 2 -3.56 -10.05 5.43
CA ALA A 2 -5.00 -9.91 5.56
C ALA A 2 -5.71 -10.89 4.63
N ASP A 3 -6.75 -11.55 5.13
CA ASP A 3 -7.55 -12.51 4.38
C ASP A 3 -8.75 -11.76 3.77
N TYR A 4 -8.69 -11.51 2.46
CA TYR A 4 -9.71 -10.74 1.74
C TYR A 4 -10.81 -11.63 1.13
N HIS A 5 -10.62 -12.95 1.13
CA HIS A 5 -11.51 -13.91 0.48
C HIS A 5 -12.91 -14.00 1.09
N SER A 6 -13.09 -13.58 2.34
CA SER A 6 -14.38 -13.60 3.04
C SER A 6 -15.18 -12.31 2.90
N LEU A 7 -14.63 -11.28 2.25
CA LEU A 7 -15.27 -9.97 2.12
C LEU A 7 -16.24 -9.94 0.93
N SER A 8 -17.34 -9.22 1.10
CA SER A 8 -18.27 -8.92 0.00
C SER A 8 -17.64 -7.97 -1.03
N LYS A 9 -18.22 -7.88 -2.24
CA LYS A 9 -17.77 -6.94 -3.28
C LYS A 9 -17.67 -5.49 -2.76
N SER A 10 -18.66 -5.04 -1.99
CA SER A 10 -18.67 -3.68 -1.43
C SER A 10 -17.56 -3.47 -0.41
N GLU A 11 -17.31 -4.47 0.45
CA GLU A 11 -16.21 -4.41 1.43
C GLU A 11 -14.85 -4.45 0.74
N LEU A 12 -14.69 -5.26 -0.31
CA LEU A 12 -13.48 -5.29 -1.13
C LEU A 12 -13.24 -3.95 -1.82
N GLN A 13 -14.27 -3.28 -2.32
CA GLN A 13 -14.14 -1.94 -2.91
C GLN A 13 -13.75 -0.89 -1.87
N GLU A 14 -14.31 -0.95 -0.66
CA GLU A 14 -13.92 -0.08 0.45
C GLU A 14 -12.47 -0.32 0.85
N LYS A 15 -12.06 -1.59 1.00
CA LYS A 15 -10.67 -1.96 1.29
C LYS A 15 -9.70 -1.58 0.18
N LEU A 16 -10.12 -1.69 -1.09
CA LEU A 16 -9.32 -1.23 -2.22
C LEU A 16 -9.03 0.26 -2.08
N LYS A 17 -10.06 1.06 -1.78
CA LYS A 17 -9.92 2.49 -1.58
C LYS A 17 -9.03 2.81 -0.39
N GLU A 18 -9.24 2.17 0.76
CA GLU A 18 -8.37 2.35 1.94
C GLU A 18 -6.89 2.09 1.61
N GLN A 19 -6.60 1.02 0.86
CA GLN A 19 -5.22 0.70 0.48
C GLN A 19 -4.63 1.67 -0.54
N GLN A 20 -5.46 2.21 -1.44
CA GLN A 20 -5.05 3.26 -2.38
C GLN A 20 -4.74 4.58 -1.66
N ASP A 21 -5.60 4.98 -0.72
CA ASP A 21 -5.39 6.16 0.12
C ASP A 21 -4.11 5.98 0.95
N LEU A 22 -3.91 4.81 1.57
CA LEU A 22 -2.68 4.49 2.31
C LEU A 22 -1.44 4.50 1.41
N LEU A 23 -1.55 4.02 0.17
CA LEU A 23 -0.44 4.05 -0.79
C LEU A 23 -0.02 5.49 -1.08
N GLU A 24 -0.98 6.40 -1.25
CA GLU A 24 -0.73 7.82 -1.47
C GLU A 24 -0.04 8.44 -0.25
N GLU A 25 -0.61 8.25 0.95
CA GLU A 25 -0.03 8.77 2.20
C GLU A 25 1.41 8.33 2.41
N VAL A 26 1.70 7.03 2.28
CA VAL A 26 3.06 6.49 2.46
C VAL A 26 4.02 6.97 1.36
N THR A 27 3.51 7.18 0.15
CA THR A 27 4.32 7.72 -0.96
C THR A 27 4.70 9.17 -0.71
N GLU A 28 3.75 9.99 -0.26
CA GLU A 28 4.00 11.39 0.12
C GLU A 28 4.97 11.47 1.31
N GLU A 29 4.74 10.68 2.36
CA GLU A 29 5.64 10.63 3.51
C GLU A 29 7.06 10.25 3.09
N ARG A 30 7.22 9.21 2.27
CA ARG A 30 8.51 8.81 1.72
C ARG A 30 9.17 9.95 0.95
N MET A 31 8.41 10.71 0.14
CA MET A 31 8.93 11.83 -0.62
C MET A 31 9.40 12.97 0.29
N ILE A 32 8.63 13.30 1.33
CA ILE A 32 8.98 14.34 2.31
C ILE A 32 10.22 13.93 3.10
N ILE A 33 10.25 12.70 3.62
CA ILE A 33 11.31 12.22 4.50
C ILE A 33 12.61 11.94 3.74
N LEU A 34 12.53 11.27 2.58
CA LEU A 34 13.71 10.98 1.75
C LEU A 34 14.14 12.17 0.89
N GLY A 35 13.26 13.15 0.65
CA GLY A 35 13.58 14.37 -0.11
C GLY A 35 14.32 15.44 0.71
N GLN A 36 14.47 15.24 2.03
CA GLN A 36 15.21 16.17 2.89
C GLN A 36 16.73 16.05 2.63
N GLU A 37 17.29 17.02 1.91
CA GLU A 37 18.71 17.09 1.49
C GLU A 37 19.74 17.10 2.64
N ASN A 38 19.31 17.22 3.90
CA ASN A 38 20.19 17.26 5.08
C ASN A 38 20.19 15.97 5.92
N LEU A 39 19.42 14.94 5.55
CA LEU A 39 19.52 13.64 6.21
C LEU A 39 20.51 12.76 5.48
N HIS A 40 21.50 12.22 6.21
CA HIS A 40 22.19 11.02 5.78
C HIS A 40 21.16 9.88 5.82
N LEU A 41 20.46 9.67 4.70
CA LEU A 41 19.37 8.72 4.60
C LEU A 41 19.92 7.33 4.89
N SER A 42 19.47 6.73 6.00
CA SER A 42 19.85 5.36 6.30
C SER A 42 19.26 4.44 5.24
N SER A 43 20.08 3.53 4.70
CA SER A 43 19.63 2.50 3.75
C SER A 43 18.48 1.67 4.31
N LYS A 44 18.43 1.53 5.65
CA LYS A 44 17.35 0.87 6.40
C LYS A 44 16.02 1.61 6.28
N LEU A 45 16.01 2.94 6.33
CA LEU A 45 14.79 3.74 6.19
C LEU A 45 14.25 3.69 4.75
N VAL A 46 15.15 3.74 3.76
CA VAL A 46 14.79 3.56 2.35
C VAL A 46 14.17 2.18 2.12
N THR A 47 14.78 1.15 2.68
CA THR A 47 14.27 -0.24 2.58
C THR A 47 12.92 -0.37 3.28
N LYS A 48 12.74 0.21 4.47
CA LYS A 48 11.46 0.20 5.20
C LYS A 48 10.31 0.74 4.35
N TYR A 49 10.45 1.96 3.80
CA TYR A 49 9.40 2.52 2.94
C TYR A 49 9.18 1.70 1.67
N GLN A 50 10.25 1.13 1.10
CA GLN A 50 10.12 0.26 -0.07
C GLN A 50 9.31 -1.01 0.25
N ASP A 51 9.56 -1.64 1.41
CA ASP A 51 8.86 -2.83 1.86
C ASP A 51 7.38 -2.52 2.15
N GLU A 52 7.09 -1.40 2.83
CA GLU A 52 5.71 -0.97 3.09
C GLU A 52 4.95 -0.69 1.79
N LEU A 53 5.55 0.04 0.84
CA LEU A 53 4.94 0.28 -0.47
C LEU A 53 4.70 -1.01 -1.25
N ASN A 54 5.60 -1.99 -1.14
CA ASN A 54 5.44 -3.29 -1.78
C ASN A 54 4.28 -4.07 -1.16
N GLU A 55 4.16 -4.09 0.17
CA GLU A 55 3.07 -4.76 0.86
C GLU A 55 1.71 -4.14 0.48
N ILE A 56 1.61 -2.81 0.47
CA ILE A 56 0.38 -2.11 0.09
C ILE A 56 -0.01 -2.46 -1.35
N LYS A 57 0.95 -2.42 -2.30
CA LYS A 57 0.71 -2.81 -3.69
C LYS A 57 0.30 -4.27 -3.86
N GLU A 58 0.91 -5.17 -3.09
CA GLU A 58 0.53 -6.58 -3.10
C GLU A 58 -0.90 -6.77 -2.60
N ASN A 59 -1.29 -6.05 -1.55
CA ASN A 59 -2.66 -6.08 -1.02
C ASN A 59 -3.68 -5.51 -2.03
N ILE A 60 -3.37 -4.38 -2.67
CA ILE A 60 -4.18 -3.82 -3.76
C ILE A 60 -4.39 -4.87 -4.86
N SER A 61 -3.30 -5.47 -5.35
CA SER A 61 -3.37 -6.48 -6.42
C SER A 61 -4.20 -7.71 -6.03
N LYS A 62 -4.13 -8.14 -4.77
CA LYS A 62 -4.98 -9.24 -4.26
C LYS A 62 -6.46 -8.84 -4.27
N ILE A 63 -6.79 -7.65 -3.79
CA ILE A 63 -8.17 -7.16 -3.75
C ILE A 63 -8.73 -6.99 -5.17
N GLU A 64 -7.95 -6.42 -6.10
CA GLU A 64 -8.34 -6.27 -7.51
C GLU A 64 -8.60 -7.63 -8.17
N LYS A 65 -7.73 -8.62 -7.96
CA LYS A 65 -7.95 -9.99 -8.45
C LYS A 65 -9.23 -10.61 -7.90
N LEU A 66 -9.53 -10.39 -6.61
CA LEU A 66 -10.76 -10.89 -6.01
C LEU A 66 -12.00 -10.19 -6.60
N LEU A 67 -11.92 -8.89 -6.83
CA LEU A 67 -13.00 -8.14 -7.47
C LEU A 67 -13.26 -8.61 -8.90
N GLU A 68 -12.22 -8.93 -9.67
CA GLU A 68 -12.33 -9.49 -11.02
C GLU A 68 -13.01 -10.87 -11.03
N ILE A 69 -12.73 -11.71 -10.02
CA ILE A 69 -13.35 -13.04 -9.89
C ILE A 69 -14.83 -12.96 -9.47
N ILE A 70 -15.22 -11.91 -8.74
CA ILE A 70 -16.57 -11.72 -8.20
C ILE A 70 -17.51 -11.02 -9.22
N GLU A 71 -16.98 -10.48 -10.31
CA GLU A 71 -17.76 -9.88 -11.42
C GLU A 71 -18.43 -10.93 -12.32
#